data_AF-A0A1X4HWL3-F1
#
_entry.id   AF-A0A1X4HWL3-F1
#
_cell.length_a   1.000
_cell.length_b   1.000
_cell.length_c   1.000
_cell.angle_alpha   90.00
_cell.angle_beta   90.00
_cell.angle_gamma   90.00
#
_symmetry.space_group_name_H-M   'P 1'
#
loop_
_entity.id
_entity.type
_entity.pdbx_description
1 polymer ?
#
loop_
_entity_poly.entity_id
_entity_poly.type
_entity_poly.pdbx_seq_one_letter_code
_entity_poly.pdbx_strand_id
1 'polypeptide(L)'
;PPPVFPADALAAVTRLVRDKGAAPWQPEAPAALTAATRDGLGPVQAALLLAGRPSQLTDEVIAATGLKPRQKQLGDALLDSLEAGDRLALIGALLPENPGDLWTAGPDTDAAGRVWDERLDGVVRLPEDLAGELSLAGLPTGSAEEVLNPHRTPWISRTTVQRPDKDGNLVAEDPWALPGRHNLTRAVAALAGLAYSLPYGHPLRAVLPGGLTALRRRVADPALLLDLGLEWTEKGTPTAVELRKAYGLPATGGADAHGLTPVGEALVLRPWYRDQEAVLVRTSALTAVDDPLFGLIEGIVGAGRRDGMQALRTVLGDELARALAAGTDPAGPTGYAQDPTLSVPGLVTEVAEAHGLGEDAAALYLQLLALPDPTDRNRARWTGWKPARAKKARAELAATGLVVEAKRARAGRTLFLPCGWLDLKSPALPVETWKQGLYPIHDRTHAVPLLPVPELFTRAWDRVRAGDAPAYEELTTRATRKGRRR
;
A
#
# COMPACT_ATOMS: atom_id res chain seq x y z
N PRO A 1 -9.68 23.36 -19.81
CA PRO A 1 -8.24 23.70 -19.71
C PRO A 1 -7.81 24.62 -20.87
N PRO A 2 -7.06 25.71 -20.61
CA PRO A 2 -6.41 26.44 -21.70
C PRO A 2 -5.49 25.48 -22.48
N PRO A 3 -5.23 25.74 -23.76
CA PRO A 3 -4.38 24.88 -24.56
C PRO A 3 -3.00 24.77 -23.90
N VAL A 4 -2.60 23.54 -23.57
CA VAL A 4 -1.31 23.19 -22.95
C VAL A 4 -0.14 23.64 -23.83
N PHE A 5 -0.39 23.80 -25.14
CA PHE A 5 0.52 24.40 -26.10
C PHE A 5 -0.26 25.26 -27.11
N PRO A 6 0.19 26.47 -27.45
CA PRO A 6 -0.30 27.19 -28.63
C PRO A 6 -0.08 26.33 -29.89
N ALA A 7 -1.07 26.24 -30.78
CA ALA A 7 -0.98 25.43 -32.00
C ALA A 7 0.25 25.80 -32.85
N ASP A 8 0.62 27.08 -32.87
CA ASP A 8 1.78 27.58 -33.59
C ASP A 8 3.11 27.08 -33.01
N ALA A 9 3.22 26.95 -31.69
CA ALA A 9 4.40 26.41 -31.02
C ALA A 9 4.58 24.91 -31.34
N LEU A 10 3.50 24.12 -31.29
CA LEU A 10 3.53 22.71 -31.69
C LEU A 10 3.88 22.54 -33.17
N ALA A 11 3.34 23.38 -34.04
CA ALA A 11 3.67 23.36 -35.46
C ALA A 11 5.15 23.69 -35.71
N ALA A 12 5.69 24.67 -34.97
CA ALA A 12 7.11 25.04 -35.03
C ALA A 12 8.03 23.91 -34.53
N VAL A 13 7.74 23.30 -33.38
CA VAL A 13 8.49 22.13 -32.87
C VAL A 13 8.44 20.98 -33.87
N THR A 14 7.26 20.65 -34.38
CA THR A 14 7.09 19.55 -35.35
C THR A 14 7.91 19.81 -36.62
N ARG A 15 7.96 21.05 -37.10
CA ARG A 15 8.79 21.43 -38.25
C ARG A 15 10.28 21.27 -37.93
N LEU A 16 10.73 21.77 -36.79
CA LEU A 16 12.13 21.65 -36.36
C LEU A 16 12.56 20.20 -36.17
N VAL A 17 11.70 19.33 -35.62
CA VAL A 17 11.96 17.88 -35.51
C VAL A 17 12.10 17.23 -36.89
N ARG A 18 11.28 17.63 -37.89
CA ARG A 18 11.42 17.13 -39.27
C ARG A 18 12.70 17.62 -39.93
N ASP A 19 13.10 18.86 -39.68
CA ASP A 19 14.24 19.50 -40.33
C ASP A 19 15.59 19.10 -39.70
N LYS A 20 15.63 18.95 -38.37
CA LYS A 20 16.86 18.75 -37.58
C LYS A 20 16.96 17.38 -36.90
N GLY A 21 15.91 16.55 -36.95
CA GLY A 21 15.80 15.34 -36.13
C GLY A 21 15.39 15.65 -34.67
N ALA A 22 15.39 14.64 -33.80
CA ALA A 22 15.05 14.84 -32.39
C ALA A 22 16.00 15.84 -31.71
N ALA A 23 15.48 16.63 -30.76
CA ALA A 23 16.34 17.49 -29.95
C ALA A 23 17.32 16.63 -29.12
N PRO A 24 18.60 17.04 -29.01
CA PRO A 24 19.60 16.28 -28.28
C PRO A 24 19.25 16.19 -26.79
N TRP A 25 19.46 15.01 -26.19
CA TRP A 25 19.30 14.84 -24.75
C TRP A 25 20.39 15.60 -23.99
N GLN A 26 19.99 16.32 -22.95
CA GLN A 26 20.88 17.04 -22.04
C GLN A 26 20.99 16.28 -20.70
N PRO A 27 22.13 15.63 -20.40
CA PRO A 27 22.31 14.84 -19.18
C PRO A 27 22.09 15.62 -17.87
N GLU A 28 22.30 16.94 -17.90
CA GLU A 28 22.13 17.87 -16.78
C GLU A 28 20.68 18.32 -16.55
N ALA A 29 19.82 18.23 -17.56
CA ALA A 29 18.45 18.74 -17.49
C ALA A 29 17.58 18.07 -16.41
N PRO A 30 17.66 16.74 -16.15
CA PRO A 30 16.93 16.13 -15.04
C PRO A 30 17.29 16.72 -13.67
N ALA A 31 18.57 16.98 -13.43
CA ALA A 31 19.01 17.59 -12.17
C ALA A 31 18.53 19.04 -12.05
N ALA A 32 18.58 19.81 -13.15
CA ALA A 32 18.04 21.17 -13.21
C ALA A 32 16.52 21.20 -12.92
N LEU A 33 15.76 20.25 -13.48
CA LEU A 33 14.31 20.16 -13.23
C LEU A 33 13.98 19.73 -11.79
N THR A 34 14.73 18.78 -11.22
CA THR A 34 14.60 18.43 -9.80
C THR A 34 14.85 19.65 -8.90
N ALA A 35 15.90 20.43 -9.18
CA ALA A 35 16.18 21.67 -8.44
C ALA A 35 15.09 22.73 -8.64
N ALA A 36 14.62 22.94 -9.88
CA ALA A 36 13.59 23.92 -10.19
C ALA A 36 12.24 23.60 -9.53
N THR A 37 11.96 22.32 -9.28
CA THR A 37 10.76 21.87 -8.54
C THR A 37 10.99 21.71 -7.03
N ARG A 38 12.15 22.15 -6.51
CA ARG A 38 12.51 22.07 -5.09
C ARG A 38 12.38 20.65 -4.53
N ASP A 39 12.92 19.68 -5.27
CA ASP A 39 12.84 18.23 -4.98
C ASP A 39 11.41 17.66 -5.02
N GLY A 40 10.44 18.42 -5.54
CA GLY A 40 9.08 17.96 -5.81
C GLY A 40 9.03 16.86 -6.88
N LEU A 41 9.99 16.84 -7.80
CA LEU A 41 10.25 15.72 -8.71
C LEU A 41 11.61 15.10 -8.40
N GLY A 42 11.65 13.78 -8.24
CA GLY A 42 12.92 13.07 -8.21
C GLY A 42 13.52 12.88 -9.62
N PRO A 43 14.76 12.38 -9.70
CA PRO A 43 15.52 12.29 -10.95
C PRO A 43 14.85 11.40 -12.01
N VAL A 44 14.15 10.33 -11.62
CA VAL A 44 13.46 9.44 -12.56
C VAL A 44 12.24 10.13 -13.16
N GLN A 45 11.43 10.79 -12.34
CA GLN A 45 10.26 11.54 -12.80
C GLN A 45 10.67 12.71 -13.68
N ALA A 46 11.71 13.47 -13.28
CA ALA A 46 12.25 14.57 -14.07
C ALA A 46 12.71 14.08 -15.45
N ALA A 47 13.51 12.99 -15.50
CA ALA A 47 13.96 12.42 -16.76
C ALA A 47 12.80 11.92 -17.64
N LEU A 48 11.76 11.31 -17.05
CA LEU A 48 10.57 10.89 -17.80
C LEU A 48 9.81 12.06 -18.39
N LEU A 49 9.61 13.16 -17.65
CA LEU A 49 8.93 14.34 -18.16
C LEU A 49 9.73 15.01 -19.29
N LEU A 50 11.05 15.14 -19.13
CA LEU A 50 11.96 15.67 -20.15
C LEU A 50 12.00 14.81 -21.41
N ALA A 51 11.85 13.49 -21.28
CA ALA A 51 11.73 12.56 -22.40
C ALA A 51 10.33 12.59 -23.07
N GLY A 52 9.42 13.48 -22.64
CA GLY A 52 8.05 13.55 -23.15
C GLY A 52 7.16 12.40 -22.70
N ARG A 53 7.53 11.72 -21.60
CA ARG A 53 6.83 10.58 -20.99
C ARG A 53 6.46 9.51 -22.04
N PRO A 54 7.45 8.85 -22.66
CA PRO A 54 7.20 7.92 -23.76
C PRO A 54 6.35 6.73 -23.29
N SER A 55 5.47 6.23 -24.15
CA SER A 55 4.64 5.06 -23.82
C SER A 55 5.49 3.80 -23.61
N GLN A 56 6.59 3.67 -24.35
CA GLN A 56 7.57 2.58 -24.27
C GLN A 56 9.00 3.13 -24.22
N LEU A 57 9.90 2.47 -23.48
CA LEU A 57 11.33 2.73 -23.58
C LEU A 57 11.90 1.93 -24.75
N THR A 58 12.14 2.58 -25.88
CA THR A 58 12.89 2.01 -27.00
C THR A 58 14.38 1.99 -26.67
N ASP A 59 15.17 1.19 -27.40
CA ASP A 59 16.63 1.14 -27.22
C ASP A 59 17.28 2.53 -27.39
N GLU A 60 16.74 3.36 -28.29
CA GLU A 60 17.17 4.74 -28.49
C GLU A 60 16.91 5.62 -27.25
N VAL A 61 15.72 5.54 -26.66
CA VAL A 61 15.39 6.29 -25.43
C VAL A 61 16.24 5.81 -24.27
N ILE A 62 16.49 4.50 -24.14
CA ILE A 62 17.35 3.93 -23.09
C ILE A 62 18.78 4.43 -23.28
N ALA A 63 19.31 4.40 -24.50
CA ALA A 63 20.65 4.85 -24.81
C ALA A 63 20.84 6.35 -24.53
N ALA A 64 19.82 7.17 -24.81
CA ALA A 64 19.88 8.61 -24.58
C ALA A 64 19.72 8.97 -23.08
N THR A 65 18.73 8.40 -22.40
CA THR A 65 18.32 8.83 -21.05
C THR A 65 18.94 8.02 -19.91
N GLY A 66 19.41 6.81 -20.19
CA GLY A 66 19.84 5.84 -19.17
C GLY A 66 18.70 5.23 -18.35
N LEU A 67 17.43 5.57 -18.65
CA LEU A 67 16.27 5.04 -17.93
C LEU A 67 16.11 3.54 -18.15
N LYS A 68 15.88 2.80 -17.06
CA LYS A 68 15.60 1.37 -17.10
C LYS A 68 14.09 1.09 -17.01
N PRO A 69 13.60 -0.06 -17.51
CA PRO A 69 12.18 -0.40 -17.47
C PRO A 69 11.54 -0.30 -16.08
N ARG A 70 12.25 -0.72 -15.02
CA ARG A 70 11.76 -0.60 -13.64
C ARG A 70 11.69 0.84 -13.14
N GLN A 71 12.64 1.69 -13.55
CA GLN A 71 12.61 3.12 -13.22
C GLN A 71 11.43 3.78 -13.92
N LYS A 72 11.16 3.47 -15.20
CA LYS A 72 9.95 3.95 -15.87
C LYS A 72 8.67 3.54 -15.13
N GLN A 73 8.54 2.25 -14.77
CA GLN A 73 7.36 1.78 -14.03
C GLN A 73 7.16 2.54 -12.72
N LEU A 74 8.23 2.77 -11.95
CA LEU A 74 8.18 3.55 -10.71
C LEU A 74 7.81 5.01 -10.98
N GLY A 75 8.49 5.66 -11.92
CA GLY A 75 8.25 7.07 -12.25
C GLY A 75 6.87 7.33 -12.83
N ASP A 76 6.34 6.42 -13.66
CA ASP A 76 4.96 6.47 -14.13
C ASP A 76 3.97 6.34 -12.96
N ALA A 77 4.17 5.37 -12.06
CA ALA A 77 3.29 5.20 -10.91
C ALA A 77 3.27 6.43 -9.99
N LEU A 78 4.41 7.12 -9.84
CA LEU A 78 4.52 8.37 -9.09
C LEU A 78 3.88 9.56 -9.84
N LEU A 79 4.12 9.69 -11.15
CA LEU A 79 3.53 10.77 -11.96
C LEU A 79 2.02 10.61 -12.14
N ASP A 80 1.50 9.39 -12.17
CA ASP A 80 0.07 9.11 -12.31
C ASP A 80 -0.76 9.56 -11.11
N SER A 81 -0.12 9.84 -9.97
CA SER A 81 -0.76 10.47 -8.80
C SER A 81 -1.14 11.93 -9.02
N LEU A 82 -0.47 12.63 -9.94
CA LEU A 82 -0.80 14.01 -10.30
C LEU A 82 -2.05 14.04 -11.19
N GLU A 83 -2.77 15.15 -11.24
CA GLU A 83 -3.86 15.27 -12.21
C GLU A 83 -3.30 15.30 -13.65
N ALA A 84 -4.05 14.76 -14.61
CA ALA A 84 -3.62 14.75 -16.01
C ALA A 84 -3.34 16.15 -16.55
N GLY A 85 -4.13 17.15 -16.12
CA GLY A 85 -3.93 18.54 -16.46
C GLY A 85 -2.61 19.12 -15.92
N ASP A 86 -2.12 18.67 -14.76
CA ASP A 86 -0.86 19.12 -14.16
C ASP A 86 0.34 18.52 -14.85
N ARG A 87 0.30 17.21 -15.13
CA ARG A 87 1.34 16.55 -15.93
C ARG A 87 1.51 17.21 -17.30
N LEU A 88 0.39 17.48 -17.96
CA LEU A 88 0.41 18.13 -19.28
C LEU A 88 0.97 19.55 -19.18
N ALA A 89 0.58 20.33 -18.17
CA ALA A 89 1.12 21.68 -17.97
C ALA A 89 2.63 21.66 -17.70
N LEU A 90 3.15 20.71 -16.92
CA LEU A 90 4.59 20.55 -16.69
C LEU A 90 5.34 20.22 -17.98
N ILE A 91 4.84 19.27 -18.79
CA ILE A 91 5.42 18.94 -20.10
C ILE A 91 5.34 20.16 -21.04
N GLY A 92 4.23 20.91 -20.96
CA GLY A 92 4.02 22.18 -21.65
C GLY A 92 5.11 23.20 -21.37
N ALA A 93 5.36 23.43 -20.08
CA ALA A 93 6.32 24.42 -19.59
C ALA A 93 7.77 24.08 -19.94
N LEU A 94 8.10 22.82 -20.19
CA LEU A 94 9.43 22.42 -20.63
C LEU A 94 9.77 22.87 -22.06
N LEU A 95 8.78 23.29 -22.86
CA LEU A 95 9.03 23.84 -24.19
C LEU A 95 9.38 25.34 -24.08
N PRO A 96 10.57 25.77 -24.53
CA PRO A 96 10.95 27.19 -24.49
C PRO A 96 10.02 28.07 -25.34
N GLU A 97 9.93 29.35 -24.98
CA GLU A 97 9.14 30.35 -25.73
C GLU A 97 9.52 30.40 -27.21
N ASN A 98 10.81 30.25 -27.52
CA ASN A 98 11.31 30.01 -28.86
C ASN A 98 11.62 28.51 -29.04
N PRO A 99 10.82 27.75 -29.81
CA PRO A 99 11.00 26.30 -29.97
C PRO A 99 12.38 25.85 -30.48
N GLY A 100 13.11 26.73 -31.18
CA GLY A 100 14.46 26.46 -31.67
C GLY A 100 15.49 26.26 -30.55
N ASP A 101 15.23 26.83 -29.37
CA ASP A 101 16.15 26.81 -28.23
C ASP A 101 16.29 25.40 -27.66
N LEU A 102 15.34 24.51 -27.92
CA LEU A 102 15.40 23.10 -27.53
C LEU A 102 16.65 22.36 -28.09
N TRP A 103 17.18 22.78 -29.24
CA TRP A 103 18.42 22.22 -29.83
C TRP A 103 19.70 22.88 -29.35
N THR A 104 19.61 23.97 -28.58
CA THR A 104 20.78 24.77 -28.16
C THR A 104 20.84 24.88 -26.64
N ALA A 105 19.92 25.64 -26.04
CA ALA A 105 19.80 25.83 -24.60
C ALA A 105 19.11 24.65 -23.90
N GLY A 106 18.18 23.97 -24.57
CA GLY A 106 17.44 22.83 -24.03
C GLY A 106 16.06 23.18 -23.50
N PRO A 107 15.44 22.27 -22.72
CA PRO A 107 14.13 22.48 -22.10
C PRO A 107 14.12 23.62 -21.08
N ASP A 108 13.01 24.35 -20.96
CA ASP A 108 12.87 25.43 -19.96
C ASP A 108 12.45 24.86 -18.60
N THR A 109 13.45 24.39 -17.83
CA THR A 109 13.22 23.81 -16.49
C THR A 109 12.72 24.84 -15.48
N ASP A 110 13.05 26.12 -15.65
CA ASP A 110 12.61 27.19 -14.76
C ASP A 110 11.12 27.49 -14.94
N ALA A 111 10.62 27.47 -16.18
CA ALA A 111 9.19 27.54 -16.46
C ALA A 111 8.43 26.36 -15.85
N ALA A 112 8.97 25.14 -15.96
CA ALA A 112 8.39 23.98 -15.30
C ALA A 112 8.39 24.11 -13.77
N GLY A 113 9.44 24.68 -13.18
CA GLY A 113 9.51 25.01 -11.76
C GLY A 113 8.42 26.01 -11.32
N ARG A 114 8.17 27.06 -12.12
CA ARG A 114 7.07 28.01 -11.86
C ARG A 114 5.69 27.33 -11.94
N VAL A 115 5.47 26.48 -12.94
CA VAL A 115 4.22 25.72 -13.06
C VAL A 115 4.03 24.75 -11.88
N TRP A 116 5.11 24.13 -11.42
CA TRP A 116 5.09 23.31 -10.21
C TRP A 116 4.63 24.12 -9.01
N ASP A 117 5.26 25.26 -8.76
CA ASP A 117 4.93 26.14 -7.65
C ASP A 117 3.48 26.66 -7.71
N GLU A 118 2.98 27.02 -8.89
CA GLU A 118 1.62 27.55 -9.04
C GLU A 118 0.53 26.49 -8.84
N ARG A 119 0.75 25.25 -9.31
CA ARG A 119 -0.31 24.24 -9.39
C ARG A 119 -0.19 23.15 -8.32
N LEU A 120 1.03 22.85 -7.92
CA LEU A 120 1.38 21.74 -7.05
C LEU A 120 1.96 22.21 -5.70
N ASP A 121 1.74 23.47 -5.32
CA ASP A 121 2.11 23.97 -4.00
C ASP A 121 1.57 23.07 -2.87
N GLY A 122 2.42 22.79 -1.88
CA GLY A 122 2.10 21.94 -0.74
C GLY A 122 1.82 20.46 -1.08
N VAL A 123 2.10 19.99 -2.30
CA VAL A 123 2.04 18.54 -2.60
C VAL A 123 3.11 17.80 -1.80
N VAL A 124 2.70 16.76 -1.07
CA VAL A 124 3.59 15.89 -0.33
C VAL A 124 4.00 14.74 -1.23
N ARG A 125 5.30 14.60 -1.49
CA ARG A 125 5.80 13.55 -2.39
C ARG A 125 6.51 12.45 -1.63
N LEU A 126 6.38 11.21 -2.10
CA LEU A 126 7.22 10.11 -1.63
C LEU A 126 8.59 10.21 -2.33
N PRO A 127 9.70 10.35 -1.58
CA PRO A 127 11.04 10.38 -2.19
C PRO A 127 11.28 9.12 -3.05
N GLU A 128 11.86 9.29 -4.23
CA GLU A 128 11.93 8.21 -5.23
C GLU A 128 12.74 6.99 -4.77
N ASP A 129 13.82 7.22 -4.03
CA ASP A 129 14.65 6.18 -3.44
C ASP A 129 13.84 5.32 -2.46
N LEU A 130 13.10 5.98 -1.57
CA LEU A 130 12.18 5.34 -0.64
C LEU A 130 11.03 4.64 -1.38
N ALA A 131 10.44 5.30 -2.38
CA ALA A 131 9.37 4.73 -3.20
C ALA A 131 9.81 3.45 -3.90
N GLY A 132 11.03 3.41 -4.44
CA GLY A 132 11.61 2.24 -5.07
C GLY A 132 11.79 1.08 -4.09
N GLU A 133 12.32 1.35 -2.89
CA GLU A 133 12.48 0.34 -1.84
C GLU A 133 11.13 -0.21 -1.36
N LEU A 134 10.18 0.67 -1.06
CA LEU A 134 8.87 0.27 -0.54
C LEU A 134 8.01 -0.42 -1.60
N SER A 135 8.12 -0.03 -2.87
CA SER A 135 7.45 -0.72 -3.98
C SER A 135 7.93 -2.17 -4.11
N LEU A 136 9.23 -2.44 -3.92
CA LEU A 136 9.77 -3.80 -3.87
C LEU A 136 9.27 -4.59 -2.65
N ALA A 137 8.89 -3.90 -1.58
CA ALA A 137 8.21 -4.47 -0.40
C ALA A 137 6.67 -4.47 -0.53
N GLY A 138 6.12 -4.23 -1.72
CA GLY A 138 4.70 -4.35 -2.02
C GLY A 138 3.85 -3.11 -1.71
N LEU A 139 4.46 -1.95 -1.39
CA LEU A 139 3.71 -0.70 -1.23
C LEU A 139 3.07 -0.29 -2.56
N PRO A 140 1.75 -0.01 -2.60
CA PRO A 140 1.10 0.54 -3.78
C PRO A 140 1.44 2.04 -3.91
N THR A 141 2.56 2.35 -4.55
CA THR A 141 3.16 3.70 -4.59
C THR A 141 2.19 4.80 -5.06
N GLY A 142 1.37 4.54 -6.09
CA GLY A 142 0.35 5.51 -6.53
C GLY A 142 -0.66 5.83 -5.43
N SER A 143 -1.14 4.80 -4.71
CA SER A 143 -2.04 5.01 -3.57
C SER A 143 -1.36 5.60 -2.34
N ALA A 144 -0.04 5.44 -2.21
CA ALA A 144 0.74 6.17 -1.20
C ALA A 144 0.72 7.68 -1.46
N GLU A 145 0.95 8.12 -2.69
CA GLU A 145 0.83 9.53 -3.08
C GLU A 145 -0.60 10.07 -2.86
N GLU A 146 -1.63 9.28 -3.18
CA GLU A 146 -3.04 9.65 -2.96
C GLU A 146 -3.35 9.90 -1.46
N VAL A 147 -2.96 8.98 -0.56
CA VAL A 147 -3.25 9.12 0.87
C VAL A 147 -2.40 10.18 1.57
N LEU A 148 -1.23 10.52 1.00
CA LEU A 148 -0.42 11.66 1.44
C LEU A 148 -1.02 13.00 1.01
N ASN A 149 -1.81 13.03 -0.07
CA ASN A 149 -2.43 14.22 -0.64
C ASN A 149 -3.96 14.14 -0.73
N PRO A 150 -4.67 13.79 0.36
CA PRO A 150 -6.08 13.43 0.30
C PRO A 150 -6.97 14.56 -0.24
N HIS A 151 -6.59 15.82 -0.04
CA HIS A 151 -7.32 16.99 -0.56
C HIS A 151 -7.26 17.11 -2.09
N ARG A 152 -6.16 16.65 -2.70
CA ARG A 152 -5.93 16.68 -4.15
C ARG A 152 -6.42 15.41 -4.85
N THR A 153 -6.70 14.34 -4.13
CA THR A 153 -7.19 13.08 -4.69
C THR A 153 -8.73 13.08 -4.81
N PRO A 154 -9.31 13.16 -6.03
CA PRO A 154 -10.74 13.37 -6.21
C PRO A 154 -11.62 12.32 -5.55
N TRP A 155 -11.26 11.04 -5.62
CA TRP A 155 -12.06 9.96 -5.02
C TRP A 155 -12.04 9.98 -3.48
N ILE A 156 -11.08 10.68 -2.86
CA ILE A 156 -10.98 10.89 -1.40
C ILE A 156 -11.63 12.21 -0.99
N SER A 157 -11.41 13.29 -1.73
CA SER A 157 -11.82 14.65 -1.33
C SER A 157 -13.21 15.07 -1.78
N ARG A 158 -13.71 14.51 -2.88
CA ARG A 158 -14.98 14.92 -3.50
C ARG A 158 -16.09 13.92 -3.19
N THR A 159 -17.33 14.34 -3.47
CA THR A 159 -18.56 13.54 -3.35
C THR A 159 -19.20 13.43 -4.72
N THR A 160 -19.89 12.32 -4.96
CA THR A 160 -20.73 12.12 -6.15
C THR A 160 -21.94 11.30 -5.75
N VAL A 161 -23.06 11.54 -6.43
CA VAL A 161 -24.19 10.61 -6.46
C VAL A 161 -24.09 9.74 -7.70
N GLN A 162 -24.72 8.58 -7.65
CA GLN A 162 -24.83 7.69 -8.79
C GLN A 162 -26.29 7.59 -9.25
N ARG A 163 -26.52 7.67 -10.56
CA ARG A 163 -27.85 7.59 -11.18
C ARG A 163 -27.83 6.64 -12.38
N PRO A 164 -28.94 5.96 -12.69
CA PRO A 164 -29.03 5.17 -13.91
C PRO A 164 -28.95 6.09 -15.13
N ASP A 165 -28.18 5.68 -16.13
CA ASP A 165 -28.24 6.26 -17.48
C ASP A 165 -29.43 5.70 -18.28
N LYS A 166 -29.53 6.11 -19.54
CA LYS A 166 -30.57 5.65 -20.47
C LYS A 166 -30.60 4.13 -20.68
N ASP A 167 -29.48 3.46 -20.42
CA ASP A 167 -29.28 2.02 -20.60
C ASP A 167 -29.40 1.28 -19.25
N GLY A 168 -29.74 1.98 -18.16
CA GLY A 168 -29.88 1.44 -16.81
C GLY A 168 -28.55 1.21 -16.09
N ASN A 169 -27.43 1.67 -16.64
CA ASN A 169 -26.14 1.58 -15.98
C ASN A 169 -25.99 2.68 -14.94
N LEU A 170 -25.46 2.32 -13.78
CA LEU A 170 -25.31 3.24 -12.67
C LEU A 170 -24.03 4.07 -12.91
N VAL A 171 -24.22 5.33 -13.29
CA VAL A 171 -23.14 6.28 -13.61
C VAL A 171 -23.02 7.34 -12.52
N ALA A 172 -21.79 7.72 -12.18
CA ALA A 172 -21.52 8.81 -11.25
C ALA A 172 -21.63 10.18 -11.96
N GLU A 173 -22.18 11.18 -11.27
CA GLU A 173 -22.17 12.57 -11.76
C GLU A 173 -20.75 13.13 -11.88
N ASP A 174 -19.89 12.84 -10.89
CA ASP A 174 -18.43 13.02 -10.98
C ASP A 174 -17.75 11.63 -10.97
N PRO A 175 -17.39 11.08 -12.14
CA PRO A 175 -16.69 9.80 -12.23
C PRO A 175 -15.36 9.76 -11.49
N TRP A 176 -14.67 10.90 -11.31
CA TRP A 176 -13.39 10.96 -10.61
C TRP A 176 -13.56 10.89 -9.09
N ALA A 177 -14.73 11.27 -8.58
CA ALA A 177 -15.07 11.17 -7.17
C ALA A 177 -15.51 9.74 -6.76
N LEU A 178 -15.84 8.87 -7.72
CA LEU A 178 -16.25 7.49 -7.43
C LEU A 178 -15.01 6.59 -7.23
N PRO A 179 -14.80 6.01 -6.03
CA PRO A 179 -13.67 5.13 -5.80
C PRO A 179 -13.77 3.87 -6.65
N GLY A 180 -12.67 3.50 -7.31
CA GLY A 180 -12.56 2.20 -7.95
C GLY A 180 -12.58 1.06 -6.93
N ARG A 181 -12.94 -0.15 -7.39
CA ARG A 181 -13.08 -1.37 -6.57
C ARG A 181 -11.93 -1.63 -5.58
N HIS A 182 -10.70 -1.31 -5.98
CA HIS A 182 -9.50 -1.61 -5.19
C HIS A 182 -8.90 -0.38 -4.48
N ASN A 183 -9.47 0.81 -4.67
CA ASN A 183 -8.90 2.05 -4.15
C ASN A 183 -8.84 2.03 -2.62
N LEU A 184 -9.92 1.62 -1.95
CA LEU A 184 -9.97 1.56 -0.49
C LEU A 184 -8.93 0.57 0.08
N THR A 185 -8.86 -0.65 -0.47
CA THR A 185 -7.88 -1.66 -0.05
C THR A 185 -6.45 -1.19 -0.28
N ARG A 186 -6.15 -0.55 -1.42
CA ARG A 186 -4.81 -0.02 -1.72
C ARG A 186 -4.45 1.17 -0.84
N ALA A 187 -5.40 2.03 -0.51
CA ALA A 187 -5.19 3.15 0.41
C ALA A 187 -4.89 2.68 1.84
N VAL A 188 -5.62 1.67 2.34
CA VAL A 188 -5.32 1.03 3.63
C VAL A 188 -3.94 0.39 3.61
N ALA A 189 -3.60 -0.36 2.56
CA ALA A 189 -2.27 -0.96 2.41
C ALA A 189 -1.15 0.09 2.33
N ALA A 190 -1.41 1.23 1.67
CA ALA A 190 -0.46 2.34 1.60
C ALA A 190 -0.23 2.98 2.97
N LEU A 191 -1.29 3.32 3.71
CA LEU A 191 -1.18 3.90 5.06
C LEU A 191 -0.47 2.95 6.01
N ALA A 192 -0.87 1.68 6.04
CA ALA A 192 -0.23 0.67 6.89
C ALA A 192 1.24 0.44 6.51
N GLY A 193 1.55 0.36 5.21
CA GLY A 193 2.90 0.18 4.70
C GLY A 193 3.82 1.35 5.06
N LEU A 194 3.35 2.59 4.89
CA LEU A 194 4.08 3.79 5.31
C LEU A 194 4.27 3.83 6.83
N ALA A 195 3.22 3.54 7.61
CA ALA A 195 3.28 3.51 9.08
C ALA A 195 4.29 2.48 9.59
N TYR A 196 4.36 1.32 8.94
CA TYR A 196 5.32 0.27 9.25
C TYR A 196 6.73 0.70 8.85
N SER A 197 6.95 1.15 7.61
CA SER A 197 8.31 1.29 7.08
C SER A 197 9.02 2.60 7.39
N LEU A 198 8.29 3.69 7.65
CA LEU A 198 8.90 5.00 7.94
C LEU A 198 9.50 5.04 9.35
N PRO A 199 10.77 5.45 9.52
CA PRO A 199 11.34 5.64 10.84
C PRO A 199 10.61 6.74 11.59
N TYR A 200 10.55 6.64 12.92
CA TYR A 200 10.06 7.69 13.79
C TYR A 200 10.90 8.95 13.61
N GLY A 201 10.24 10.11 13.63
CA GLY A 201 10.83 11.40 13.27
C GLY A 201 10.90 11.68 11.76
N HIS A 202 10.54 10.73 10.88
CA HIS A 202 10.46 11.02 9.45
C HIS A 202 9.34 12.02 9.13
N PRO A 203 9.57 13.08 8.33
CA PRO A 203 8.58 14.13 8.07
C PRO A 203 7.23 13.62 7.56
N LEU A 204 7.23 12.60 6.69
CA LEU A 204 6.00 12.01 6.17
C LEU A 204 5.09 11.37 7.25
N ARG A 205 5.61 11.00 8.44
CA ARG A 205 4.75 10.45 9.50
C ARG A 205 3.70 11.45 9.97
N ALA A 206 4.04 12.74 10.00
CA ALA A 206 3.15 13.79 10.48
C ALA A 206 1.87 13.93 9.65
N VAL A 207 1.90 13.55 8.36
CA VAL A 207 0.74 13.68 7.46
C VAL A 207 -0.13 12.42 7.38
N LEU A 208 0.36 11.26 7.84
CA LEU A 208 -0.37 9.99 7.74
C LEU A 208 -1.75 9.99 8.44
N PRO A 209 -1.91 10.57 9.66
CA PRO A 209 -3.21 10.64 10.31
C PRO A 209 -4.25 11.44 9.50
N GLY A 210 -3.80 12.46 8.75
CA GLY A 210 -4.65 13.26 7.87
C GLY A 210 -5.25 12.42 6.73
N GLY A 211 -4.46 11.51 6.15
CA GLY A 211 -4.93 10.55 5.14
C GLY A 211 -6.06 9.65 5.66
N LEU A 212 -5.89 9.05 6.84
CA LEU A 212 -6.95 8.22 7.45
C LEU A 212 -8.20 9.04 7.79
N THR A 213 -8.03 10.27 8.30
CA THR A 213 -9.14 11.17 8.60
C THR A 213 -9.97 11.47 7.35
N ALA A 214 -9.31 11.73 6.22
CA ALA A 214 -9.98 11.96 4.95
C ALA A 214 -10.71 10.71 4.43
N LEU A 215 -10.12 9.52 4.56
CA LEU A 215 -10.78 8.26 4.22
C LEU A 215 -12.02 8.01 5.10
N ARG A 216 -11.93 8.25 6.42
CA ARG A 216 -13.06 8.12 7.35
C ARG A 216 -14.21 9.05 6.96
N ARG A 217 -13.90 10.31 6.61
CA ARG A 217 -14.89 11.26 6.08
C ARG A 217 -15.50 10.74 4.77
N ARG A 218 -14.69 10.17 3.87
CA ARG A 218 -15.18 9.65 2.59
C ARG A 218 -16.14 8.48 2.77
N VAL A 219 -15.81 7.49 3.61
CA VAL A 219 -16.68 6.32 3.83
C VAL A 219 -17.93 6.67 4.64
N ALA A 220 -17.95 7.80 5.35
CA ALA A 220 -19.12 8.33 6.03
C ALA A 220 -20.09 9.11 5.10
N ASP A 221 -19.74 9.32 3.83
CA ASP A 221 -20.60 10.02 2.87
C ASP A 221 -21.88 9.22 2.59
N PRO A 222 -23.09 9.74 2.92
CA PRO A 222 -24.35 9.03 2.72
C PRO A 222 -24.69 8.81 1.24
N ALA A 223 -24.11 9.59 0.31
CA ALA A 223 -24.31 9.42 -1.12
C ALA A 223 -23.43 8.30 -1.72
N LEU A 224 -22.44 7.81 -0.98
CA LEU A 224 -21.46 6.86 -1.47
C LEU A 224 -22.01 5.43 -1.50
N LEU A 225 -22.02 4.83 -2.69
CA LEU A 225 -22.23 3.40 -2.89
C LEU A 225 -20.95 2.79 -3.46
N LEU A 226 -20.32 1.88 -2.70
CA LEU A 226 -19.06 1.26 -3.10
C LEU A 226 -19.24 -0.13 -3.66
N ASP A 227 -18.58 -0.40 -4.79
CA ASP A 227 -18.24 -1.74 -5.22
C ASP A 227 -17.01 -2.21 -4.43
N LEU A 228 -17.21 -3.19 -3.54
CA LEU A 228 -16.14 -3.81 -2.75
C LEU A 228 -15.78 -5.22 -3.24
N GLY A 229 -16.18 -5.57 -4.46
CA GLY A 229 -15.88 -6.83 -5.12
C GLY A 229 -16.57 -8.06 -4.54
N LEU A 230 -17.82 -7.88 -4.12
CA LEU A 230 -18.61 -8.87 -3.41
C LEU A 230 -19.53 -9.69 -4.32
N GLU A 231 -19.29 -9.76 -5.63
CA GLU A 231 -20.29 -10.33 -6.57
C GLU A 231 -20.44 -11.84 -6.46
N TRP A 232 -19.40 -12.53 -5.97
CA TRP A 232 -19.31 -13.98 -6.00
C TRP A 232 -18.98 -14.56 -4.64
N THR A 233 -19.63 -15.68 -4.30
CA THR A 233 -19.28 -16.52 -3.18
C THR A 233 -18.01 -17.34 -3.46
N GLU A 234 -17.47 -18.00 -2.43
CA GLU A 234 -16.37 -18.95 -2.57
C GLU A 234 -16.71 -20.09 -3.53
N LYS A 235 -17.98 -20.49 -3.60
CA LYS A 235 -18.48 -21.54 -4.51
C LYS A 235 -18.75 -21.05 -5.92
N GLY A 236 -18.50 -19.77 -6.21
CA GLY A 236 -18.77 -19.16 -7.52
C GLY A 236 -20.26 -18.95 -7.78
N THR A 237 -21.09 -18.90 -6.74
CA THR A 237 -22.50 -18.48 -6.87
C THR A 237 -22.63 -16.97 -6.68
N PRO A 238 -23.64 -16.31 -7.28
CA PRO A 238 -23.85 -14.88 -7.09
C PRO A 238 -24.18 -14.55 -5.63
N THR A 239 -23.42 -13.65 -5.01
CA THR A 239 -23.62 -13.24 -3.61
C THR A 239 -25.00 -12.62 -3.39
N ALA A 240 -25.53 -11.90 -4.39
CA ALA A 240 -26.85 -11.30 -4.33
C ALA A 240 -27.97 -12.32 -4.03
N VAL A 241 -27.85 -13.56 -4.53
CA VAL A 241 -28.82 -14.63 -4.28
C VAL A 241 -28.82 -15.04 -2.80
N GLU A 242 -27.64 -15.20 -2.20
CA GLU A 242 -27.52 -15.55 -0.79
C GLU A 242 -27.94 -14.40 0.12
N LEU A 243 -27.66 -13.15 -0.27
CA LEU A 243 -28.13 -11.96 0.43
C LEU A 243 -29.66 -11.85 0.40
N ARG A 244 -30.30 -12.06 -0.76
CA ARG A 244 -31.76 -12.06 -0.85
C ARG A 244 -32.38 -13.10 0.09
N LYS A 245 -31.82 -14.32 0.15
CA LYS A 245 -32.27 -15.36 1.09
C LYS A 245 -32.07 -14.94 2.55
N ALA A 246 -30.89 -14.41 2.90
CA ALA A 246 -30.56 -14.00 4.27
C ALA A 246 -31.50 -12.89 4.78
N TYR A 247 -31.95 -11.99 3.90
CA TYR A 247 -32.86 -10.89 4.23
C TYR A 247 -34.34 -11.18 3.91
N GLY A 248 -34.69 -12.42 3.52
CA GLY A 248 -36.07 -12.81 3.22
C GLY A 248 -36.70 -12.09 2.01
N LEU A 249 -35.88 -11.64 1.06
CA LEU A 249 -36.32 -10.96 -0.15
C LEU A 249 -36.75 -11.95 -1.24
N PRO A 250 -37.70 -11.59 -2.13
CA PRO A 250 -38.01 -12.36 -3.32
C PRO A 250 -36.77 -12.56 -4.21
N ALA A 251 -36.76 -13.61 -5.03
CA ALA A 251 -35.64 -13.92 -5.93
C ALA A 251 -35.35 -12.80 -6.95
N THR A 252 -36.36 -12.02 -7.34
CA THR A 252 -36.25 -10.89 -8.27
C THR A 252 -37.19 -9.74 -7.85
N GLY A 253 -36.95 -8.54 -8.35
CA GLY A 253 -37.74 -7.35 -8.03
C GLY A 253 -37.31 -6.66 -6.73
N GLY A 254 -38.10 -5.66 -6.31
CA GLY A 254 -37.79 -4.80 -5.16
C GLY A 254 -36.95 -3.56 -5.49
N ALA A 255 -36.68 -3.33 -6.78
CA ALA A 255 -35.95 -2.16 -7.24
C ALA A 255 -36.79 -0.89 -7.12
N ASP A 256 -36.16 0.20 -6.71
CA ASP A 256 -36.73 1.55 -6.69
C ASP A 256 -36.78 2.18 -8.10
N ALA A 257 -37.16 3.46 -8.17
CA ALA A 257 -37.21 4.23 -9.41
C ALA A 257 -35.84 4.39 -10.11
N HIS A 258 -34.74 4.07 -9.42
CA HIS A 258 -33.38 4.12 -9.93
C HIS A 258 -32.82 2.73 -10.28
N GLY A 259 -33.64 1.67 -10.19
CA GLY A 259 -33.20 0.31 -10.44
C GLY A 259 -32.37 -0.28 -9.30
N LEU A 260 -32.40 0.31 -8.11
CA LEU A 260 -31.64 -0.14 -6.95
C LEU A 260 -32.54 -0.91 -5.99
N THR A 261 -32.14 -2.11 -5.59
CA THR A 261 -32.87 -2.91 -4.60
C THR A 261 -32.16 -2.81 -3.24
N PRO A 262 -32.73 -2.12 -2.24
CA PRO A 262 -32.14 -2.06 -0.90
C PRO A 262 -32.18 -3.44 -0.23
N VAL A 263 -31.11 -3.81 0.47
CA VAL A 263 -30.99 -5.04 1.25
C VAL A 263 -30.52 -4.67 2.66
N GLY A 264 -31.48 -4.42 3.54
CA GLY A 264 -31.20 -3.76 4.82
C GLY A 264 -30.70 -2.32 4.61
N GLU A 265 -29.93 -1.80 5.57
CA GLU A 265 -29.49 -0.39 5.56
C GLU A 265 -28.20 -0.16 4.76
N ALA A 266 -27.29 -1.13 4.77
CA ALA A 266 -25.92 -0.98 4.29
C ALA A 266 -25.65 -1.63 2.92
N LEU A 267 -26.56 -2.45 2.40
CA LEU A 267 -26.38 -3.13 1.11
C LEU A 267 -27.41 -2.67 0.10
N VAL A 268 -26.98 -2.57 -1.15
CA VAL A 268 -27.82 -2.24 -2.29
C VAL A 268 -27.46 -3.16 -3.45
N LEU A 269 -28.46 -3.78 -4.07
CA LEU A 269 -28.28 -4.54 -5.30
C LEU A 269 -28.61 -3.66 -6.50
N ARG A 270 -27.83 -3.81 -7.58
CA ARG A 270 -28.15 -3.21 -8.88
C ARG A 270 -28.15 -4.28 -9.98
N PRO A 271 -28.94 -4.10 -11.05
CA PRO A 271 -28.81 -4.87 -12.27
C PRO A 271 -27.38 -4.89 -12.75
N TRP A 272 -26.91 -6.07 -13.14
CA TRP A 272 -25.57 -6.27 -13.66
C TRP A 272 -25.63 -7.15 -14.91
N TYR A 273 -24.63 -8.01 -15.15
CA TYR A 273 -24.59 -8.79 -16.37
C TYR A 273 -25.70 -9.86 -16.37
N ARG A 274 -26.37 -10.02 -17.52
CA ARG A 274 -27.50 -10.97 -17.70
C ARG A 274 -28.61 -10.71 -16.65
N ASP A 275 -29.01 -11.76 -15.94
CA ASP A 275 -30.03 -11.77 -14.88
C ASP A 275 -29.42 -11.59 -13.48
N GLN A 276 -28.13 -11.25 -13.40
CA GLN A 276 -27.41 -11.15 -12.13
C GLN A 276 -27.42 -9.73 -11.59
N GLU A 277 -27.19 -9.64 -10.28
CA GLU A 277 -27.09 -8.38 -9.56
C GLU A 277 -25.71 -8.22 -8.94
N ALA A 278 -25.16 -7.01 -9.01
CA ALA A 278 -23.95 -6.65 -8.29
C ALA A 278 -24.31 -6.09 -6.91
N VAL A 279 -23.43 -6.32 -5.94
CA VAL A 279 -23.60 -5.87 -4.55
C VAL A 279 -22.81 -4.57 -4.37
N LEU A 280 -23.51 -3.51 -4.00
CA LEU A 280 -22.94 -2.24 -3.58
C LEU A 280 -23.13 -2.07 -2.07
N VAL A 281 -22.19 -1.35 -1.44
CA VAL A 281 -22.19 -1.10 -0.01
C VAL A 281 -22.37 0.39 0.25
N ARG A 282 -23.41 0.75 0.99
CA ARG A 282 -23.61 2.08 1.57
C ARG A 282 -22.80 2.16 2.85
N THR A 283 -21.56 2.63 2.73
CA THR A 283 -20.59 2.59 3.83
C THR A 283 -20.96 3.49 5.01
N SER A 284 -21.77 4.53 4.79
CA SER A 284 -22.24 5.42 5.85
C SER A 284 -23.14 4.73 6.89
N ALA A 285 -23.71 3.57 6.55
CA ALA A 285 -24.50 2.76 7.47
C ALA A 285 -23.64 1.86 8.37
N LEU A 286 -22.33 1.78 8.12
CA LEU A 286 -21.37 0.96 8.87
C LEU A 286 -20.44 1.86 9.67
N THR A 287 -20.78 2.10 10.93
CA THR A 287 -20.02 3.02 11.80
C THR A 287 -19.16 2.33 12.84
N ALA A 288 -19.31 1.01 13.02
CA ALA A 288 -18.62 0.25 14.05
C ALA A 288 -17.94 -1.00 13.48
N VAL A 289 -16.79 -1.38 14.04
CA VAL A 289 -16.00 -2.53 13.58
C VAL A 289 -16.61 -3.89 13.92
N ASP A 290 -17.61 -3.92 14.79
CA ASP A 290 -18.31 -5.11 15.27
C ASP A 290 -19.70 -5.27 14.63
N ASP A 291 -20.01 -4.45 13.61
CA ASP A 291 -21.25 -4.59 12.85
C ASP A 291 -21.41 -6.02 12.32
N PRO A 292 -22.56 -6.69 12.58
CA PRO A 292 -22.77 -8.08 12.20
C PRO A 292 -22.68 -8.32 10.68
N LEU A 293 -22.84 -7.29 9.86
CA LEU A 293 -22.69 -7.38 8.41
C LEU A 293 -21.30 -7.84 8.01
N PHE A 294 -20.24 -7.44 8.73
CA PHE A 294 -18.89 -7.92 8.44
C PHE A 294 -18.81 -9.44 8.52
N GLY A 295 -19.41 -10.04 9.57
CA GLY A 295 -19.47 -11.48 9.75
C GLY A 295 -20.37 -12.17 8.73
N LEU A 296 -21.52 -11.56 8.38
CA LEU A 296 -22.42 -12.09 7.36
C LEU A 296 -21.74 -12.16 5.99
N ILE A 297 -21.12 -11.06 5.55
CA ILE A 297 -20.43 -11.02 4.26
C ILE A 297 -19.27 -12.01 4.25
N GLU A 298 -18.46 -12.06 5.31
CA GLU A 298 -17.36 -13.02 5.43
C GLU A 298 -17.84 -14.47 5.31
N GLY A 299 -18.95 -14.82 5.95
CA GLY A 299 -19.55 -16.15 5.86
C GLY A 299 -20.09 -16.50 4.46
N ILE A 300 -20.54 -15.51 3.68
CA ILE A 300 -21.08 -15.71 2.33
C ILE A 300 -19.97 -15.74 1.26
N VAL A 301 -19.07 -14.75 1.26
CA VAL A 301 -18.06 -14.58 0.19
C VAL A 301 -16.81 -15.42 0.42
N GLY A 302 -16.56 -15.84 1.66
CA GLY A 302 -15.39 -16.61 2.06
C GLY A 302 -14.09 -15.78 2.09
N ALA A 303 -13.00 -16.44 2.45
CA ALA A 303 -11.73 -15.78 2.75
C ALA A 303 -11.08 -15.08 1.53
N GLY A 304 -11.35 -15.55 0.30
CA GLY A 304 -10.69 -15.05 -0.91
C GLY A 304 -11.24 -13.76 -1.51
N ARG A 305 -12.36 -13.23 -1.00
CA ARG A 305 -13.07 -12.07 -1.57
C ARG A 305 -13.54 -11.04 -0.55
N ARG A 306 -12.94 -11.04 0.65
CA ARG A 306 -13.31 -10.15 1.77
C ARG A 306 -12.47 -8.88 1.89
N ASP A 307 -11.48 -8.68 1.02
CA ASP A 307 -10.48 -7.60 1.14
C ASP A 307 -11.09 -6.19 1.17
N GLY A 308 -12.14 -5.93 0.39
CA GLY A 308 -12.82 -4.64 0.38
C GLY A 308 -13.54 -4.35 1.70
N MET A 309 -14.28 -5.34 2.23
CA MET A 309 -14.94 -5.23 3.54
C MET A 309 -13.94 -5.16 4.68
N GLN A 310 -12.85 -5.93 4.63
CA GLN A 310 -11.79 -5.85 5.63
C GLN A 310 -11.12 -4.48 5.62
N ALA A 311 -10.87 -3.89 4.45
CA ALA A 311 -10.33 -2.54 4.34
C ALA A 311 -11.27 -1.50 4.96
N LEU A 312 -12.58 -1.60 4.72
CA LEU A 312 -13.58 -0.75 5.37
C LEU A 312 -13.54 -0.90 6.89
N ARG A 313 -13.52 -2.14 7.40
CA ARG A 313 -13.40 -2.42 8.84
C ARG A 313 -12.13 -1.81 9.43
N THR A 314 -11.00 -1.88 8.72
CA THR A 314 -9.73 -1.28 9.14
C THR A 314 -9.80 0.25 9.19
N VAL A 315 -10.48 0.91 8.23
CA VAL A 315 -10.68 2.37 8.26
C VAL A 315 -11.53 2.80 9.46
N LEU A 316 -12.55 2.02 9.81
CA LEU A 316 -13.42 2.29 10.97
C LEU A 316 -12.70 2.01 12.30
N GLY A 317 -11.76 1.07 12.34
CA GLY A 317 -11.06 0.66 13.56
C GLY A 317 -9.93 1.59 14.00
N ASP A 318 -9.54 1.45 15.27
CA ASP A 318 -8.52 2.29 15.90
C ASP A 318 -7.09 1.74 15.80
N GLU A 319 -6.91 0.49 15.41
CA GLU A 319 -5.57 -0.11 15.26
C GLU A 319 -4.71 0.67 14.26
N LEU A 320 -5.24 0.90 13.06
CA LEU A 320 -4.54 1.68 12.04
C LEU A 320 -4.32 3.12 12.50
N ALA A 321 -5.29 3.75 13.17
CA ALA A 321 -5.14 5.10 13.69
C ALA A 321 -3.95 5.21 14.66
N ARG A 322 -3.82 4.24 15.58
CA ARG A 322 -2.67 4.17 16.51
C ARG A 322 -1.36 3.91 15.77
N ALA A 323 -1.35 3.02 14.77
CA ALA A 323 -0.17 2.75 13.95
C ALA A 323 0.33 4.02 13.20
N LEU A 324 -0.59 4.83 12.68
CA LEU A 324 -0.28 6.07 11.98
C LEU A 324 0.18 7.19 12.93
N ALA A 325 -0.38 7.26 14.14
CA ALA A 325 -0.01 8.23 15.16
C ALA A 325 1.30 7.90 15.90
N ALA A 326 1.74 6.64 15.89
CA ALA A 326 3.00 6.26 16.53
C ALA A 326 4.17 7.05 15.94
N GLY A 327 5.12 7.52 16.76
CA GLY A 327 6.32 8.21 16.27
C GLY A 327 6.10 9.54 15.55
N THR A 328 4.93 10.18 15.73
CA THR A 328 4.66 11.55 15.26
C THR A 328 5.02 12.61 16.30
N ASP A 329 5.26 12.22 17.56
CA ASP A 329 5.65 13.12 18.64
C ASP A 329 7.07 13.69 18.36
N PRO A 330 7.21 15.03 18.20
CA PRO A 330 8.52 15.66 18.00
C PRO A 330 9.50 15.46 19.16
N ALA A 331 9.01 15.20 20.37
CA ALA A 331 9.84 14.90 21.54
C ALA A 331 10.12 13.40 21.72
N GLY A 332 9.53 12.55 20.88
CA GLY A 332 9.67 11.10 20.92
C GLY A 332 11.01 10.60 20.36
N PRO A 333 11.30 9.29 20.49
CA PRO A 333 12.50 8.70 19.94
C PRO A 333 12.50 8.73 18.40
N THR A 334 13.66 8.99 17.80
CA THR A 334 13.86 8.98 16.35
C THR A 334 14.59 7.72 15.89
N GLY A 335 14.08 7.04 14.86
CA GLY A 335 14.68 5.80 14.35
C GLY A 335 13.65 4.74 13.98
N TYR A 336 14.11 3.56 13.59
CA TYR A 336 13.21 2.48 13.18
C TYR A 336 12.54 1.81 14.38
N ALA A 337 11.21 1.79 14.39
CA ALA A 337 10.42 1.15 15.44
C ALA A 337 10.67 -0.36 15.53
N GLN A 338 11.18 -0.97 14.45
CA GLN A 338 11.59 -2.37 14.36
C GLN A 338 12.86 -2.70 15.14
N ASP A 339 13.59 -1.71 15.67
CA ASP A 339 14.62 -1.93 16.67
C ASP A 339 13.98 -1.94 18.08
N PRO A 340 13.85 -3.12 18.73
CA PRO A 340 13.25 -3.21 20.05
C PRO A 340 14.04 -2.44 21.12
N THR A 341 15.35 -2.26 20.94
CA THR A 341 16.19 -1.51 21.89
C THR A 341 15.86 -0.02 21.90
N LEU A 342 15.25 0.48 20.82
CA LEU A 342 14.73 1.83 20.70
C LEU A 342 13.26 1.92 21.08
N SER A 343 12.45 0.98 20.59
CA SER A 343 10.99 1.11 20.63
C SER A 343 10.33 0.51 21.88
N VAL A 344 10.95 -0.52 22.47
CA VAL A 344 10.47 -1.23 23.67
C VAL A 344 11.64 -1.68 24.57
N PRO A 345 12.56 -0.77 24.99
CA PRO A 345 13.76 -1.16 25.73
C PRO A 345 13.48 -1.95 27.01
N GLY A 346 12.42 -1.60 27.76
CA GLY A 346 12.03 -2.35 28.96
C GLY A 346 11.61 -3.80 28.67
N LEU A 347 10.98 -4.05 27.52
CA LEU A 347 10.62 -5.39 27.08
C LEU A 347 11.86 -6.20 26.67
N VAL A 348 12.87 -5.54 26.09
CA VAL A 348 14.16 -6.18 25.81
C VAL A 348 14.81 -6.67 27.10
N THR A 349 14.83 -5.84 28.15
CA THR A 349 15.34 -6.23 29.47
C THR A 349 14.54 -7.40 30.06
N GLU A 350 13.20 -7.36 30.02
CA GLU A 350 12.36 -8.47 30.50
C GLU A 350 12.67 -9.79 29.78
N VAL A 351 12.76 -9.77 28.45
CA VAL A 351 13.06 -10.97 27.65
C VAL A 351 14.48 -11.48 27.91
N ALA A 352 15.44 -10.56 28.09
CA ALA A 352 16.81 -10.89 28.45
C ALA A 352 16.87 -11.63 29.78
N GLU A 353 16.20 -11.12 30.81
CA GLU A 353 16.12 -11.74 32.14
C GLU A 353 15.39 -13.09 32.09
N ALA A 354 14.26 -13.18 31.41
CA ALA A 354 13.44 -14.38 31.33
C ALA A 354 14.17 -15.58 30.69
N HIS A 355 15.12 -15.32 29.80
CA HIS A 355 15.85 -16.33 29.06
C HIS A 355 17.35 -16.39 29.34
N GLY A 356 17.86 -15.55 30.27
CA GLY A 356 19.29 -15.46 30.57
C GLY A 356 20.14 -15.02 29.38
N LEU A 357 19.62 -14.09 28.57
CA LEU A 357 20.27 -13.56 27.37
C LEU A 357 20.85 -12.16 27.63
N GLY A 358 21.82 -11.76 26.81
CA GLY A 358 22.16 -10.36 26.61
C GLY A 358 21.09 -9.61 25.81
N GLU A 359 21.00 -8.30 26.01
CA GLU A 359 19.97 -7.44 25.38
C GLU A 359 19.96 -7.54 23.84
N ASP A 360 21.12 -7.68 23.19
CA ASP A 360 21.18 -7.85 21.74
C ASP A 360 20.53 -9.16 21.27
N ALA A 361 20.73 -10.26 22.01
CA ALA A 361 20.12 -11.54 21.69
C ALA A 361 18.61 -11.52 21.98
N ALA A 362 18.18 -10.84 23.06
CA ALA A 362 16.77 -10.62 23.38
C ALA A 362 16.05 -9.75 22.33
N ALA A 363 16.67 -8.65 21.90
CA ALA A 363 16.16 -7.80 20.83
C ALA A 363 16.05 -8.57 19.50
N LEU A 364 17.06 -9.38 19.18
CA LEU A 364 16.98 -10.27 18.02
C LEU A 364 15.81 -11.25 18.15
N TYR A 365 15.62 -11.87 19.31
CA TYR A 365 14.51 -12.79 19.53
C TYR A 365 13.15 -12.13 19.35
N LEU A 366 12.95 -10.92 19.89
CA LEU A 366 11.72 -10.13 19.69
C LEU A 366 11.46 -9.82 18.21
N GLN A 367 12.49 -9.45 17.44
CA GLN A 367 12.37 -9.25 15.99
C GLN A 367 11.92 -10.53 15.28
N LEU A 368 12.46 -11.69 15.66
CA LEU A 368 12.10 -12.98 15.07
C LEU A 368 10.68 -13.40 15.45
N LEU A 369 10.24 -13.15 16.68
CA LEU A 369 8.89 -13.42 17.14
C LEU A 369 7.85 -12.58 16.40
N ALA A 370 8.09 -11.27 16.31
CA ALA A 370 7.03 -10.32 16.02
C ALA A 370 6.99 -9.83 14.56
N LEU A 371 8.14 -9.65 13.89
CA LEU A 371 8.16 -8.94 12.60
C LEU A 371 7.86 -9.86 11.41
N PRO A 372 7.19 -9.36 10.35
CA PRO A 372 6.93 -10.13 9.13
C PRO A 372 8.18 -10.39 8.30
N ASP A 373 9.15 -9.47 8.32
CA ASP A 373 10.31 -9.46 7.43
C ASP A 373 11.66 -9.23 8.14
N PRO A 374 12.02 -9.99 9.20
CA PRO A 374 13.25 -9.80 9.96
C PRO A 374 14.49 -10.35 9.22
N THR A 375 14.66 -10.02 7.94
CA THR A 375 15.83 -10.40 7.14
C THR A 375 17.10 -9.75 7.72
N ASP A 376 18.27 -10.35 7.48
CA ASP A 376 19.54 -9.78 7.96
C ASP A 376 19.78 -8.36 7.42
N ARG A 377 19.32 -8.07 6.19
CA ARG A 377 19.38 -6.73 5.59
C ARG A 377 18.51 -5.74 6.36
N ASN A 378 17.24 -6.09 6.61
CA ASN A 378 16.30 -5.22 7.32
C ASN A 378 16.77 -4.97 8.74
N ARG A 379 17.24 -6.01 9.42
CA ARG A 379 17.80 -5.89 10.78
C ARG A 379 18.99 -4.93 10.82
N ALA A 380 19.94 -5.07 9.89
CA ALA A 380 21.08 -4.15 9.80
C ALA A 380 20.65 -2.70 9.55
N ARG A 381 19.63 -2.49 8.70
CA ARG A 381 19.03 -1.17 8.45
C ARG A 381 18.39 -0.58 9.70
N TRP A 382 17.60 -1.38 10.43
CA TRP A 382 16.83 -0.91 11.57
C TRP A 382 17.70 -0.59 12.78
N THR A 383 18.68 -1.45 13.08
CA THR A 383 19.48 -1.33 14.31
C THR A 383 20.82 -0.61 14.10
N GLY A 384 21.28 -0.47 12.84
CA GLY A 384 22.60 0.04 12.52
C GLY A 384 23.76 -0.84 13.03
N TRP A 385 23.49 -2.10 13.42
CA TRP A 385 24.51 -2.97 13.99
C TRP A 385 25.62 -3.31 12.99
N LYS A 386 26.86 -3.16 13.45
CA LYS A 386 28.02 -3.66 12.72
C LYS A 386 28.00 -5.20 12.65
N PRO A 387 28.55 -5.82 11.60
CA PRO A 387 28.51 -7.27 11.42
C PRO A 387 28.99 -8.10 12.62
N ALA A 388 30.01 -7.63 13.35
CA ALA A 388 30.54 -8.31 14.53
C ALA A 388 29.52 -8.38 15.70
N ARG A 389 28.79 -7.29 15.97
CA ARG A 389 27.74 -7.23 17.00
C ARG A 389 26.59 -8.17 16.62
N ALA A 390 26.14 -8.10 15.37
CA ALA A 390 25.08 -8.97 14.86
C ALA A 390 25.47 -10.46 14.91
N LYS A 391 26.73 -10.79 14.61
CA LYS A 391 27.26 -12.17 14.72
C LYS A 391 27.26 -12.66 16.17
N LYS A 392 27.66 -11.82 17.12
CA LYS A 392 27.67 -12.16 18.55
C LYS A 392 26.25 -12.46 19.06
N ALA A 393 25.31 -11.55 18.81
CA ALA A 393 23.90 -11.72 19.22
C ALA A 393 23.27 -12.99 18.62
N ARG A 394 23.59 -13.28 17.35
CA ARG A 394 23.12 -14.49 16.67
C ARG A 394 23.69 -15.75 17.29
N ALA A 395 25.00 -15.78 17.56
CA ALA A 395 25.66 -16.95 18.16
C ALA A 395 25.13 -17.24 19.57
N GLU A 396 24.90 -16.19 20.36
CA GLU A 396 24.29 -16.30 21.68
C GLU A 396 22.87 -16.86 21.60
N LEU A 397 22.00 -16.29 20.76
CA LEU A 397 20.63 -16.77 20.60
C LEU A 397 20.58 -18.21 20.05
N ALA A 398 21.48 -18.57 19.13
CA ALA A 398 21.57 -19.91 18.56
C ALA A 398 22.02 -20.99 19.58
N ALA A 399 22.69 -20.59 20.67
CA ALA A 399 23.06 -21.51 21.75
C ALA A 399 21.87 -21.88 22.66
N THR A 400 20.68 -21.32 22.40
CA THR A 400 19.45 -21.57 23.16
C THR A 400 18.53 -22.55 22.43
N GLY A 401 17.44 -22.97 23.09
CA GLY A 401 16.35 -23.70 22.45
C GLY A 401 15.26 -22.82 21.81
N LEU A 402 15.42 -21.48 21.84
CA LEU A 402 14.38 -20.53 21.39
C LEU A 402 14.29 -20.40 19.86
N VAL A 403 15.33 -20.81 19.16
CA VAL A 403 15.46 -20.73 17.70
C VAL A 403 16.11 -21.98 17.14
N VAL A 404 15.97 -22.18 15.84
CA VAL A 404 16.70 -23.20 15.08
C VAL A 404 17.52 -22.55 13.97
N GLU A 405 18.73 -23.07 13.75
CA GLU A 405 19.54 -22.72 12.59
C GLU A 405 19.09 -23.55 11.38
N ALA A 406 18.72 -22.87 10.29
CA ALA A 406 18.33 -23.54 9.06
C ALA A 406 18.66 -22.68 7.83
N LYS A 407 18.40 -23.23 6.64
CA LYS A 407 18.39 -22.49 5.38
C LYS A 407 17.01 -22.56 4.76
N ARG A 408 16.36 -21.40 4.61
CA ARG A 408 15.07 -21.27 3.92
C ARG A 408 15.25 -20.35 2.71
N ALA A 409 14.78 -20.80 1.55
CA ALA A 409 14.83 -19.98 0.34
C ALA A 409 14.08 -18.66 0.58
N ARG A 410 14.62 -17.54 0.08
CA ARG A 410 14.05 -16.18 0.17
C ARG A 410 13.91 -15.56 1.57
N ALA A 411 14.10 -16.31 2.66
CA ALA A 411 13.94 -15.77 4.02
C ALA A 411 15.01 -14.75 4.44
N GLY A 412 16.19 -14.77 3.80
CA GLY A 412 17.23 -13.75 4.00
C GLY A 412 17.83 -13.71 5.41
N ARG A 413 17.75 -14.80 6.17
CA ARG A 413 18.29 -14.98 7.54
C ARG A 413 18.61 -16.45 7.81
N THR A 414 19.28 -16.74 8.93
CA THR A 414 19.69 -18.10 9.33
C THR A 414 19.03 -18.62 10.61
N LEU A 415 18.44 -17.75 11.43
CA LEU A 415 17.71 -18.12 12.65
C LEU A 415 16.20 -18.04 12.44
N PHE A 416 15.50 -19.01 13.02
CA PHE A 416 14.09 -19.26 12.80
C PHE A 416 13.39 -19.71 14.07
N LEU A 417 12.09 -19.38 14.23
CA LEU A 417 11.32 -19.93 15.35
C LEU A 417 11.11 -21.45 15.14
N PRO A 418 11.10 -22.26 16.21
CA PRO A 418 10.98 -23.72 16.12
C PRO A 418 9.51 -24.15 15.85
N CYS A 419 8.92 -23.75 14.73
CA CYS A 419 7.54 -24.09 14.36
C CYS A 419 7.35 -24.32 12.86
N GLY A 420 6.09 -24.54 12.45
CA GLY A 420 5.67 -24.70 11.06
C GLY A 420 5.94 -23.46 10.18
N TRP A 421 5.87 -23.66 8.86
CA TRP A 421 6.26 -22.68 7.85
C TRP A 421 5.21 -22.51 6.76
N LEU A 422 5.01 -21.26 6.34
CA LEU A 422 4.26 -20.91 5.14
C LEU A 422 5.24 -20.59 4.02
N ASP A 423 5.27 -21.41 2.97
CA ASP A 423 6.03 -21.13 1.74
C ASP A 423 5.23 -20.22 0.81
N LEU A 424 5.10 -18.94 1.22
CA LEU A 424 4.32 -17.94 0.50
C LEU A 424 4.96 -17.60 -0.84
N LYS A 425 4.17 -17.38 -1.88
CA LYS A 425 4.67 -17.01 -3.21
C LYS A 425 5.17 -15.57 -3.27
N SER A 426 6.18 -15.34 -4.10
CA SER A 426 6.65 -13.98 -4.41
C SER A 426 5.49 -13.08 -4.80
N PRO A 427 5.46 -11.82 -4.32
CA PRO A 427 6.50 -11.12 -3.56
C PRO A 427 6.53 -11.40 -2.04
N ALA A 428 5.55 -12.11 -1.47
CA ALA A 428 5.53 -12.41 -0.04
C ALA A 428 6.75 -13.25 0.41
N LEU A 429 7.28 -12.94 1.59
CA LEU A 429 8.40 -13.65 2.20
C LEU A 429 7.90 -14.87 2.97
N PRO A 430 8.59 -16.03 2.90
CA PRO A 430 8.28 -17.17 3.76
C PRO A 430 8.33 -16.79 5.23
N VAL A 431 7.37 -17.27 6.00
CA VAL A 431 7.16 -16.86 7.38
C VAL A 431 6.70 -18.04 8.24
N GLU A 432 7.01 -17.97 9.53
CA GLU A 432 6.57 -18.93 10.53
C GLU A 432 5.04 -18.91 10.70
N THR A 433 4.40 -20.08 10.68
CA THR A 433 2.92 -20.22 10.83
C THR A 433 2.41 -19.60 12.12
N TRP A 434 3.22 -19.64 13.19
CA TRP A 434 2.88 -19.06 14.49
C TRP A 434 2.49 -17.56 14.42
N LYS A 435 3.05 -16.81 13.45
CA LYS A 435 2.77 -15.38 13.26
C LYS A 435 1.38 -15.09 12.69
N GLN A 436 0.66 -16.10 12.19
CA GLN A 436 -0.73 -15.93 11.73
C GLN A 436 -1.66 -15.48 12.86
N GLY A 437 -1.32 -15.75 14.12
CA GLY A 437 -2.06 -15.24 15.30
C GLY A 437 -1.76 -13.78 15.67
N LEU A 438 -0.75 -13.16 15.04
CA LEU A 438 -0.36 -11.76 15.30
C LEU A 438 -0.97 -10.79 14.29
N TYR A 439 -0.98 -11.16 13.00
CA TYR A 439 -1.49 -10.33 11.91
C TYR A 439 -1.85 -11.18 10.69
N PRO A 440 -2.69 -10.67 9.77
CA PRO A 440 -3.04 -11.37 8.54
C PRO A 440 -1.83 -11.65 7.64
N ILE A 441 -1.78 -12.86 7.08
CA ILE A 441 -0.72 -13.32 6.17
C ILE A 441 -1.37 -13.87 4.90
N HIS A 442 -0.93 -13.38 3.74
CA HIS A 442 -1.49 -13.72 2.43
C HIS A 442 -0.41 -14.35 1.54
N ASP A 443 -0.82 -15.29 0.68
CA ASP A 443 0.11 -16.07 -0.17
C ASP A 443 0.94 -15.22 -1.13
N ARG A 444 0.43 -14.07 -1.60
CA ARG A 444 1.06 -13.27 -2.67
C ARG A 444 1.23 -11.80 -2.33
N THR A 445 1.07 -11.43 -1.07
CA THR A 445 1.17 -10.03 -0.63
C THR A 445 2.06 -9.96 0.60
N HIS A 446 2.92 -8.95 0.66
CA HIS A 446 3.71 -8.70 1.86
C HIS A 446 2.78 -8.54 3.07
N ALA A 447 3.13 -9.19 4.17
CA ALA A 447 2.42 -9.01 5.43
C ALA A 447 2.81 -7.65 6.02
N VAL A 448 1.81 -6.82 6.30
CA VAL A 448 1.97 -5.51 6.93
C VAL A 448 1.06 -5.48 8.16
N PRO A 449 1.63 -5.41 9.37
CA PRO A 449 0.85 -5.29 10.60
C PRO A 449 0.04 -3.98 10.61
N LEU A 450 -1.19 -4.04 11.14
CA LEU A 450 -2.08 -2.88 11.29
C LEU A 450 -1.94 -2.19 12.65
N LEU A 451 -0.94 -2.58 13.44
CA LEU A 451 -0.68 -2.10 14.79
C LEU A 451 0.68 -1.39 14.86
N PRO A 452 0.89 -0.48 15.84
CA PRO A 452 2.22 0.00 16.16
C PRO A 452 3.20 -1.16 16.42
N VAL A 453 4.41 -1.04 15.88
CA VAL A 453 5.47 -2.06 16.08
C VAL A 453 5.77 -2.33 17.56
N PRO A 454 5.83 -1.32 18.48
CA PRO A 454 5.97 -1.58 19.92
C PRO A 454 4.92 -2.53 20.47
N GLU A 455 3.65 -2.30 20.13
CA GLU A 455 2.54 -3.14 20.58
C GLU A 455 2.60 -4.54 19.98
N LEU A 456 3.11 -4.67 18.75
CA LEU A 456 3.31 -5.96 18.12
C LEU A 456 4.36 -6.80 18.87
N PHE A 457 5.44 -6.18 19.37
CA PHE A 457 6.41 -6.86 20.24
C PHE A 457 5.76 -7.32 21.54
N THR A 458 5.03 -6.43 22.23
CA THR A 458 4.30 -6.77 23.45
C THR A 458 3.34 -7.93 23.23
N ARG A 459 2.50 -7.86 22.18
CA ARG A 459 1.53 -8.92 21.85
C ARG A 459 2.21 -10.26 21.55
N ALA A 460 3.36 -10.25 20.88
CA ALA A 460 4.11 -11.47 20.62
C ALA A 460 4.66 -12.07 21.92
N TRP A 461 5.20 -11.24 22.82
CA TRP A 461 5.71 -11.70 24.10
C TRP A 461 4.62 -12.18 25.06
N ASP A 462 3.46 -11.50 25.09
CA ASP A 462 2.32 -11.90 25.91
C ASP A 462 1.81 -13.30 25.54
N ARG A 463 1.81 -13.66 24.25
CA ARG A 463 1.49 -15.03 23.81
C ARG A 463 2.49 -16.05 24.36
N VAL A 464 3.78 -15.75 24.28
CA VAL A 464 4.84 -16.62 24.83
C VAL A 464 4.64 -16.81 26.34
N ARG A 465 4.39 -15.72 27.07
CA ARG A 465 4.10 -15.75 28.52
C ARG A 465 2.84 -16.54 28.87
N ALA A 466 1.83 -16.49 28.01
CA ALA A 466 0.59 -17.25 28.17
C ALA A 466 0.74 -18.75 27.83
N GLY A 467 1.95 -19.21 27.50
CA GLY A 467 2.23 -20.61 27.14
C GLY A 467 2.02 -20.94 25.66
N ASP A 468 1.69 -19.96 24.84
CA ASP A 468 1.58 -20.07 23.37
C ASP A 468 2.91 -19.65 22.72
N ALA A 469 3.99 -20.32 23.12
CA ALA A 469 5.31 -20.13 22.51
C ALA A 469 5.40 -20.88 21.16
N PRO A 470 6.22 -20.40 20.20
CA PRO A 470 6.44 -21.12 18.96
C PRO A 470 6.96 -22.54 19.24
N ALA A 471 6.26 -23.54 18.73
CA ALA A 471 6.64 -24.94 18.84
C ALA A 471 6.24 -25.70 17.57
N TYR A 472 6.90 -26.83 17.30
CA TYR A 472 6.45 -27.77 16.29
C TYR A 472 5.18 -28.44 16.80
N GLU A 473 4.18 -28.59 15.93
CA GLU A 473 2.97 -29.35 16.29
C GLU A 473 3.36 -30.77 16.69
N GLU A 474 3.04 -31.16 17.93
CA GLU A 474 3.12 -32.57 18.33
C GLU A 474 2.05 -33.34 17.56
N LEU A 475 2.47 -34.12 16.57
CA LEU A 475 1.62 -35.12 15.94
C LEU A 475 1.30 -36.20 16.99
N THR A 476 0.22 -36.03 17.74
CA THR A 476 -0.36 -37.11 18.55
C THR A 476 -0.97 -38.15 17.61
N THR A 477 -0.13 -39.00 17.03
CA THR A 477 -0.58 -40.18 16.30
C THR A 477 -1.17 -41.14 17.31
N ARG A 478 -2.51 -41.22 17.38
CA ARG A 478 -3.19 -42.31 18.07
C ARG A 478 -2.68 -43.62 17.46
N ALA A 479 -1.94 -44.39 18.25
CA ALA A 479 -1.42 -45.69 17.86
C ALA A 479 -2.53 -46.51 17.21
N THR A 480 -2.36 -46.83 15.93
CA THR A 480 -3.23 -47.75 15.20
C THR A 480 -3.20 -49.10 15.93
N ARG A 481 -4.34 -49.47 16.54
CA ARG A 481 -4.56 -50.80 17.10
C ARG A 481 -4.19 -51.83 16.02
N LYS A 482 -3.12 -52.60 16.25
CA LYS A 482 -2.78 -53.78 15.45
C LYS A 482 -4.00 -54.70 15.40
N GLY A 483 -4.67 -54.73 14.26
CA GLY A 483 -5.66 -55.75 13.94
C GLY A 483 -4.99 -57.11 13.94
N ARG A 484 -5.38 -57.95 14.90
CA ARG A 484 -4.94 -59.34 15.02
C ARG A 484 -5.56 -60.14 13.87
N ARG A 485 -4.74 -60.61 12.93
CA ARG A 485 -5.14 -61.63 11.95
C ARG A 485 -5.53 -62.91 12.69
N ARG A 486 -6.73 -63.43 12.41
CA ARG A 486 -7.04 -64.86 12.45
C ARG A 486 -7.71 -65.20 11.14
#